data_AF-A0A1G8JDN6-F1
#
_entry.id   AF-A0A1G8JDN6-F1
#
_cell.length_a   1.000
_cell.length_b   1.000
_cell.length_c   1.000
_cell.angle_alpha   90.00
_cell.angle_beta   90.00
_cell.angle_gamma   90.00
#
_symmetry.space_group_name_H-M   'P 1'
#
loop_
_entity.id
_entity.type
_entity.pdbx_description
1 polymer ?
#
loop_
_entity_poly.entity_id
_entity_poly.type
_entity_poly.pdbx_seq_one_letter_code
_entity_poly.pdbx_strand_id
1 'polypeptide(L)' 'MNELIEILSDLHPEVDFTTAKDLVTGGILDSFDIVSLISEINEAFDVTIGAAELTPENFDSAETIYALIKAKLDDED' A
#
# COMPACT_ATOMS: atom_id res chain seq x y z
N MET A 1 -9.36 4.90 0.52
CA MET A 1 -8.28 5.82 0.14
C MET A 1 -7.79 6.56 1.37
N ASN A 2 -8.65 7.31 2.09
CA ASN A 2 -8.23 8.05 3.29
C ASN A 2 -7.50 7.16 4.32
N GLU A 3 -8.08 6.00 4.66
CA GLU A 3 -7.48 5.04 5.59
C GLU A 3 -6.12 4.50 5.13
N LEU A 4 -5.93 4.24 3.82
CA LEU A 4 -4.62 3.87 3.29
C LEU A 4 -3.59 5.01 3.45
N ILE A 5 -4.02 6.26 3.23
CA ILE A 5 -3.14 7.42 3.41
C ILE A 5 -2.76 7.59 4.88
N GLU A 6 -3.67 7.32 5.81
CA GLU A 6 -3.38 7.33 7.25
C GLU A 6 -2.31 6.28 7.59
N ILE A 7 -2.49 5.02 7.17
CA ILE A 7 -1.49 3.96 7.34
C ILE A 7 -0.12 4.35 6.77
N LEU A 8 -0.08 4.85 5.53
CA LEU A 8 1.17 5.28 4.90
C LEU A 8 1.83 6.46 5.65
N SER A 9 1.03 7.41 6.11
CA SER A 9 1.51 8.59 6.86
C SER A 9 2.01 8.23 8.26
N ASP A 10 1.47 7.17 8.87
CA ASP A 10 1.95 6.65 10.14
C ASP A 10 3.30 5.95 9.99
N LEU A 11 3.55 5.29 8.85
CA LEU A 11 4.86 4.71 8.51
C LEU A 11 5.91 5.78 8.22
N HIS A 12 5.58 6.76 7.37
CA HIS A 12 6.49 7.85 6.98
C HIS A 12 5.79 9.22 7.06
N PRO A 13 5.78 9.86 8.24
CA PRO A 13 5.12 11.15 8.41
C PRO A 13 5.81 12.29 7.64
N GLU A 14 7.04 12.09 7.19
CA GLU A 14 7.77 13.04 6.34
C GLU A 14 7.36 13.04 4.86
N VAL A 15 6.54 12.07 4.40
CA VAL A 15 6.17 11.91 2.99
C VAL A 15 4.70 12.29 2.76
N ASP A 16 4.44 13.10 1.73
CA ASP A 16 3.08 13.35 1.25
C ASP A 16 2.64 12.27 0.25
N PHE A 17 2.01 11.21 0.76
CA PHE A 17 1.52 10.09 -0.06
C PHE A 17 0.35 10.43 -0.98
N THR A 18 -0.25 11.63 -0.85
CA THR A 18 -1.30 12.06 -1.79
C THR A 18 -0.72 12.45 -3.14
N THR A 19 0.58 12.77 -3.20
CA THR A 19 1.27 13.18 -4.43
C THR A 19 2.54 12.36 -4.71
N ALA A 20 3.08 11.67 -3.71
CA ALA A 20 4.28 10.85 -3.87
C ALA A 20 4.09 9.72 -4.87
N LYS A 21 5.14 9.50 -5.65
CA LYS A 21 5.29 8.43 -6.63
C LYS A 21 6.66 7.78 -6.43
N ASP A 22 6.91 6.73 -7.19
CA ASP A 22 8.15 5.96 -7.10
C ASP A 22 8.35 5.45 -5.66
N LEU A 23 7.26 5.04 -4.99
CA LEU A 23 7.32 4.67 -3.58
C LEU A 23 8.29 3.51 -3.34
N VAL A 24 8.30 2.53 -4.23
CA VAL A 24 9.22 1.37 -4.15
C VAL A 24 10.44 1.62 -5.02
N THR A 25 10.25 2.07 -6.26
CA THR A 25 11.35 2.24 -7.23
C THR A 25 12.29 3.40 -6.89
N GLY A 26 11.76 4.44 -6.24
CA GLY A 26 12.50 5.56 -5.68
C GLY A 26 13.03 5.31 -4.26
N GLY A 27 12.69 4.16 -3.66
CA GLY A 27 13.18 3.74 -2.34
C GLY A 27 12.61 4.54 -1.18
N ILE A 28 11.38 5.06 -1.31
CA ILE A 28 10.66 5.73 -0.21
C ILE A 28 10.20 4.69 0.80
N LEU A 29 9.61 3.59 0.31
CA LEU A 29 9.24 2.41 1.07
C LEU A 29 10.30 1.33 0.85
N ASP A 30 10.91 0.88 1.93
CA ASP A 30 11.85 -0.23 1.91
C ASP A 30 11.17 -1.59 2.12
N SER A 31 11.95 -2.66 2.20
CA SER A 31 11.41 -4.01 2.39
C SER A 31 10.66 -4.21 3.72
N PHE A 32 11.05 -3.51 4.78
CA PHE A 32 10.36 -3.57 6.07
C PHE A 32 9.07 -2.76 6.01
N ASP A 33 9.09 -1.57 5.40
CA ASP A 33 7.90 -0.74 5.25
C ASP A 33 6.82 -1.47 4.45
N ILE A 34 7.21 -2.13 3.35
CA ILE A 34 6.29 -2.93 2.53
C ILE A 34 5.64 -4.06 3.34
N VAL A 35 6.41 -4.76 4.18
CA VAL A 35 5.89 -5.87 4.99
C VAL A 35 4.91 -5.35 6.06
N SER A 36 5.26 -4.25 6.74
CA SER A 36 4.37 -3.58 7.69
C SER A 36 3.09 -3.09 7.03
N LEU A 37 3.22 -2.42 5.88
CA LEU A 37 2.12 -1.90 5.09
C LEU A 37 1.13 -3.00 4.67
N ILE A 38 1.62 -4.15 4.18
CA ILE A 38 0.74 -5.29 3.86
C ILE A 38 -0.03 -5.74 5.11
N SER A 39 0.67 -5.87 6.24
CA SER A 39 0.03 -6.34 7.48
C SER A 39 -1.09 -5.41 7.91
N GLU A 40 -0.86 -4.10 7.88
CA GLU A 40 -1.86 -3.10 8.25
C GLU A 40 -3.01 -3.04 7.24
N ILE A 41 -2.73 -3.14 5.94
CA ILE A 41 -3.77 -3.19 4.92
C ILE A 41 -4.66 -4.43 5.09
N ASN A 42 -4.06 -5.60 5.30
CA ASN A 42 -4.81 -6.84 5.46
C ASN A 42 -5.73 -6.77 6.68
N GLU A 43 -5.28 -6.16 7.79
CA GLU A 43 -6.09 -5.98 9.00
C GLU A 43 -7.18 -4.91 8.83
N ALA A 44 -6.84 -3.74 8.27
CA ALA A 44 -7.75 -2.61 8.16
C ALA A 44 -8.87 -2.85 7.12
N PHE A 45 -8.54 -3.50 6.01
CA PHE A 45 -9.48 -3.71 4.90
C PHE A 45 -10.05 -5.13 4.84
N ASP A 46 -9.66 -6.04 5.74
CA ASP A 46 -10.05 -7.45 5.73
C ASP A 46 -9.78 -8.10 4.36
N VAL A 47 -8.57 -7.90 3.82
CA VAL A 47 -8.12 -8.46 2.54
C VAL A 47 -6.89 -9.33 2.71
N THR A 48 -6.60 -10.18 1.73
CA THR A 48 -5.34 -10.93 1.67
C THR A 48 -4.48 -10.50 0.48
N ILE A 49 -3.43 -9.73 0.76
CA ILE A 49 -2.35 -9.42 -0.19
C ILE A 49 -1.19 -10.38 0.02
N GLY A 50 -0.84 -11.13 -1.02
CA GLY A 50 0.29 -12.04 -1.03
C GLY A 50 1.60 -11.42 -1.54
N ALA A 51 2.68 -12.20 -1.43
CA ALA A 51 4.00 -11.79 -1.93
C ALA A 51 4.07 -11.69 -3.46
N ALA A 52 3.16 -12.34 -4.21
CA ALA A 52 3.13 -12.26 -5.66
C ALA A 52 2.64 -10.89 -6.16
N GLU A 53 1.85 -10.20 -5.34
CA GLU A 53 1.33 -8.86 -5.61
C GLU A 53 2.31 -7.74 -5.27
N LEU A 54 3.47 -8.06 -4.68
CA LEU A 54 4.54 -7.13 -4.37
C LEU A 54 5.35 -6.73 -5.60
N THR A 55 4.68 -6.04 -6.52
CA THR A 55 5.29 -5.48 -7.73
C THR A 55 5.25 -3.96 -7.66
N PRO A 56 6.20 -3.26 -8.33
CA PRO A 56 6.12 -1.82 -8.50
C PRO A 56 4.75 -1.38 -9.07
N GLU A 57 4.20 -2.11 -10.03
CA GLU A 57 2.89 -1.79 -10.62
C GLU A 57 1.76 -1.68 -9.59
N ASN A 58 1.83 -2.43 -8.50
CA ASN A 58 0.86 -2.38 -7.42
C ASN A 58 1.27 -1.41 -6.29
N PHE A 59 2.56 -1.23 -6.03
CA PHE A 59 3.04 -0.55 -4.82
C PHE A 59 3.75 0.81 -5.04
N ASP A 60 3.97 1.26 -6.27
CA ASP A 60 4.77 2.47 -6.54
C ASP A 60 4.03 3.79 -6.30
N SER A 61 2.76 3.75 -5.92
CA SER A 61 1.95 4.91 -5.52
C SER A 61 0.78 4.51 -4.61
N ALA A 62 0.25 5.46 -3.82
CA ALA A 62 -0.96 5.21 -3.03
C ALA A 62 -2.17 4.85 -3.92
N GLU A 63 -2.23 5.39 -5.14
CA GLU A 63 -3.30 5.09 -6.10
C GLU A 63 -3.28 3.62 -6.54
N THR A 64 -2.11 3.08 -6.88
CA THR A 64 -1.95 1.69 -7.31
C THR A 64 -2.20 0.72 -6.15
N ILE A 65 -1.74 1.06 -4.94
CA ILE A 65 -1.99 0.25 -3.74
C ILE A 65 -3.49 0.18 -3.47
N TYR A 66 -4.18 1.31 -3.52
CA TYR A 66 -5.62 1.33 -3.30
C TYR A 66 -6.40 0.59 -4.39
N ALA A 67 -5.92 0.61 -5.63
CA ALA A 67 -6.51 -0.17 -6.72
C ALA A 67 -6.39 -1.68 -6.45
N LEU A 68 -5.23 -2.13 -5.95
CA LEU A 68 -5.04 -3.52 -5.52
C LEU A 68 -5.99 -3.89 -4.37
N ILE A 69 -6.12 -3.04 -3.35
CA ILE A 69 -7.05 -3.26 -2.23
C ILE A 69 -8.49 -3.44 -2.73
N LYS A 70 -8.96 -2.55 -3.62
CA LYS A 70 -10.30 -2.67 -4.19
C LYS A 70 -10.50 -3.97 -4.96
N ALA A 71 -9.51 -4.35 -5.78
CA ALA A 71 -9.60 -5.61 -6.53
C ALA A 71 -9.71 -6.81 -5.58
N LYS A 72 -9.05 -6.78 -4.42
CA LYS A 72 -9.17 -7.83 -3.39
C LYS A 72 -10.51 -7.85 -2.69
N LEU A 73 -11.06 -6.69 -2.36
CA LEU A 73 -12.39 -6.57 -1.76
C LEU A 73 -13.49 -7.12 -2.69
N ASP A 74 -13.39 -6.83 -3.98
CA ASP A 74 -14.35 -7.29 -4.98
C ASP A 74 -14.26 -8.81 -5.26
N ASP A 75 -13.11 -9.44 -4.99
CA ASP A 75 -12.89 -10.89 -5.15
C ASP A 75 -13.47 -11.73 -3.98
N GLU A 76 -13.87 -11.10 -2.86
CA GLU A 76 -14.46 -11.78 -1.70
C GLU A 76 -16.00 -11.87 -1.70
N ASP A 77 -16.67 -11.32 -2.72
CA ASP A 77 -18.13 -11.43 -2.99
C ASP A 77 -18.49 -12.56 -3.99
#